data_AF-A0A199VL61-F1
#
_entry.id   AF-A0A199VL61-F1
#
_cell.length_a   1.000
_cell.length_b   1.000
_cell.length_c   1.000
_cell.angle_alpha   90.00
_cell.angle_beta   90.00
_cell.angle_gamma   90.00
#
_symmetry.space_group_name_H-M   'P 1'
#
loop_
_entity.id
_entity.type
_entity.pdbx_description
1 polymer ?
#
loop_
_entity_poly.entity_id
_entity_poly.type
_entity_poly.pdbx_seq_one_letter_code
_entity_poly.pdbx_strand_id
1 'polypeptide(L)'
;MYGAQPGYYGPPIPPQPLATQPSYAAERRRRCFCSTGTAVAAFLAIFGIAVIALWLVFRPQKIVVAVTDAVLYRFDLATTTKPPSLAFNLSATVSVRNPNKRVGIVYDWLEADSYYYGTRLGWVSLPALYQGHRSTSAWRPAVAGSSYVDIGSSGIADFKNQNTTGSFGVGLWLFGRVRYRFGSATTKQYVLRVQCVLKLRLLAPGAANNGFVRTPCKVLKW
;
A
#
# COMPACT_ATOMS: atom_id res chain seq x y z
N MET A 1 -7.24 119.63 8.24
CA MET A 1 -5.91 119.56 8.88
C MET A 1 -6.00 118.63 10.09
N TYR A 2 -5.20 117.55 10.08
CA TYR A 2 -4.77 116.67 11.19
C TYR A 2 -5.85 115.87 11.96
N GLY A 3 -5.67 114.58 12.28
CA GLY A 3 -4.52 113.71 12.16
C GLY A 3 -4.92 112.25 12.33
N ALA A 4 -4.14 111.36 11.71
CA ALA A 4 -4.35 109.92 11.67
C ALA A 4 -4.13 109.25 13.03
N GLN A 5 -4.92 108.20 13.31
CA GLN A 5 -4.78 107.34 14.49
C GLN A 5 -3.61 106.35 14.30
N PRO A 6 -2.73 106.18 15.29
CA PRO A 6 -1.76 105.08 15.27
C PRO A 6 -2.42 103.77 15.75
N GLY A 7 -2.42 102.76 14.88
CA GLY A 7 -2.83 101.40 15.20
C GLY A 7 -1.83 100.75 16.16
N TYR A 8 -2.33 100.31 17.32
CA TYR A 8 -1.58 99.52 18.28
C TYR A 8 -1.37 98.09 17.73
N TYR A 9 -0.13 97.72 17.46
CA TYR A 9 0.26 96.33 17.19
C TYR A 9 0.43 95.58 18.52
N GLY A 10 -0.30 94.48 18.68
CA GLY A 10 -0.16 93.55 19.80
C GLY A 10 1.16 92.77 19.77
N PRO A 11 1.56 92.16 20.89
CA PRO A 11 2.83 91.45 21.00
C PRO A 11 2.93 90.28 20.01
N PRO A 12 4.16 89.96 19.54
CA PRO A 12 4.38 88.90 18.57
C PRO A 12 3.91 87.56 19.13
N ILE A 13 3.08 86.86 18.35
CA ILE A 13 2.59 85.53 18.66
C ILE A 13 3.82 84.59 18.73
N PRO A 14 4.02 83.84 19.82
CA PRO A 14 5.13 82.90 19.91
C PRO A 14 5.01 81.85 18.80
N PRO A 15 6.14 81.41 18.21
CA PRO A 15 6.11 80.43 17.13
C PRO A 15 5.42 79.16 17.61
N GLN A 16 4.37 78.74 16.88
CA GLN A 16 3.73 77.46 17.13
C GLN A 16 4.77 76.35 16.93
N PRO A 17 4.87 75.36 17.84
CA PRO A 17 5.73 74.21 17.61
C PRO A 17 5.33 73.57 16.28
N LEU A 18 6.30 73.39 15.37
CA LEU A 18 6.06 72.64 14.13
C LEU A 18 5.44 71.31 14.50
N ALA A 19 4.18 71.11 14.10
CA ALA A 19 3.55 69.80 14.19
C ALA A 19 4.48 68.82 13.47
N THR A 20 5.06 67.89 14.23
CA THR A 20 5.88 66.81 13.69
C THR A 20 4.94 66.01 12.81
N GLN A 21 5.04 66.16 11.49
CA GLN A 21 4.22 65.38 10.58
C GLN A 21 4.51 63.90 10.87
N PRO A 22 3.50 63.08 11.20
CA PRO A 22 3.72 61.65 11.36
C PRO A 22 4.36 61.15 10.08
N SER A 23 5.49 60.46 10.21
CA SER A 23 6.29 60.01 9.08
C SER A 23 5.48 59.02 8.24
N TYR A 24 4.77 59.53 7.23
CA TYR A 24 3.97 58.76 6.27
C TYR A 24 4.78 57.64 5.58
N ALA A 25 6.12 57.77 5.59
CA ALA A 25 7.06 56.77 5.11
C ALA A 25 7.09 55.48 5.97
N ALA A 26 6.93 55.57 7.30
CA ALA A 26 6.97 54.42 8.19
C ALA A 26 5.70 53.54 8.06
N GLU A 27 4.53 54.17 7.88
CA GLU A 27 3.26 53.46 7.66
C GLU A 27 3.20 52.77 6.29
N ARG A 28 3.72 53.40 5.24
CA ARG A 28 3.74 52.81 3.89
C ARG A 28 4.65 51.58 3.82
N ARG A 29 5.77 51.58 4.55
CA ARG A 29 6.70 50.44 4.63
C ARG A 29 6.10 49.25 5.39
N ARG A 30 5.30 49.52 6.43
CA ARG A 30 4.56 48.49 7.19
C ARG A 30 3.44 47.84 6.36
N ARG A 31 2.70 48.60 5.55
CA ARG A 31 1.63 48.07 4.69
C ARG A 31 2.14 47.17 3.56
N CYS A 32 3.26 47.52 2.91
CA CYS A 32 3.83 46.66 1.87
C CYS A 32 4.38 45.34 2.42
N PHE A 33 5.02 45.36 3.60
CA PHE A 33 5.60 44.15 4.20
C PHE A 33 4.51 43.20 4.74
N CYS A 34 3.41 43.73 5.28
CA CYS A 34 2.26 42.92 5.69
C CYS A 34 1.46 42.37 4.50
N SER A 35 1.34 43.12 3.40
CA SER A 35 0.61 42.67 2.20
C SER A 35 1.36 41.59 1.41
N THR A 36 2.69 41.64 1.34
CA THR A 36 3.47 40.59 0.65
C THR A 36 3.57 39.32 1.52
N GLY A 37 3.74 39.46 2.84
CA GLY A 37 3.75 38.33 3.76
C GLY A 37 2.41 37.56 3.77
N THR A 38 1.28 38.26 3.73
CA THR A 38 -0.04 37.63 3.64
C THR A 38 -0.30 36.95 2.30
N ALA A 39 0.15 37.53 1.18
CA ALA A 39 0.05 36.91 -0.13
C ALA A 39 0.90 35.62 -0.24
N VAL A 40 2.13 35.64 0.27
CA VAL A 40 3.00 34.45 0.31
C VAL A 40 2.40 33.37 1.21
N ALA A 41 1.92 33.74 2.40
CA ALA A 41 1.26 32.79 3.31
C ALA A 41 0.00 32.16 2.67
N ALA A 42 -0.83 32.97 2.00
CA ALA A 42 -2.00 32.48 1.28
C ALA A 42 -1.62 31.54 0.12
N PHE A 43 -0.58 31.87 -0.66
CA PHE A 43 -0.07 31.02 -1.72
C PHE A 43 0.43 29.67 -1.17
N LEU A 44 1.25 29.70 -0.10
CA LEU A 44 1.74 28.48 0.54
C LEU A 44 0.60 27.63 1.12
N ALA A 45 -0.43 28.28 1.69
CA ALA A 45 -1.62 27.59 2.19
C ALA A 45 -2.39 26.89 1.05
N ILE A 46 -2.67 27.61 -0.05
CA ILE A 46 -3.35 27.05 -1.23
C ILE A 46 -2.53 25.92 -1.85
N PHE A 47 -1.22 26.12 -2.00
CA PHE A 47 -0.31 25.12 -2.52
C PHE A 47 -0.28 23.88 -1.62
N GLY A 48 -0.19 24.06 -0.30
CA GLY A 48 -0.25 22.98 0.68
C GLY A 48 -1.56 22.19 0.58
N ILE A 49 -2.71 22.87 0.49
CA ILE A 49 -4.02 22.25 0.30
C ILE A 49 -4.06 21.45 -1.01
N ALA A 50 -3.54 22.02 -2.11
CA ALA A 50 -3.48 21.34 -3.40
C ALA A 50 -2.63 20.07 -3.34
N VAL A 51 -1.46 20.13 -2.68
CA VAL A 51 -0.59 18.95 -2.47
C VAL A 51 -1.28 17.89 -1.62
N ILE A 52 -1.95 18.27 -0.53
CA ILE A 52 -2.70 17.34 0.33
C ILE A 52 -3.87 16.72 -0.43
N ALA A 53 -4.62 17.50 -1.21
CA ALA A 53 -5.72 17.02 -2.04
C ALA A 53 -5.21 16.03 -3.11
N LEU A 54 -4.11 16.36 -3.79
CA LEU A 54 -3.46 15.48 -4.75
C LEU A 54 -3.04 14.17 -4.08
N TRP A 55 -2.40 14.26 -2.92
CA TRP A 55 -1.96 13.09 -2.15
C TRP A 55 -3.14 12.20 -1.74
N LEU A 56 -4.24 12.78 -1.25
CA LEU A 56 -5.45 12.04 -0.86
C LEU A 56 -6.09 11.31 -2.06
N VAL A 57 -6.10 11.94 -3.24
CA VAL A 57 -6.69 11.34 -4.45
C VAL A 57 -5.79 10.24 -5.04
N PHE A 58 -4.47 10.42 -4.98
CA PHE A 58 -3.50 9.51 -5.59
C PHE A 58 -2.92 8.47 -4.62
N ARG A 59 -3.30 8.48 -3.35
CA ARG A 59 -2.85 7.47 -2.37
C ARG A 59 -3.29 6.07 -2.81
N PRO A 60 -2.35 5.16 -3.12
CA PRO A 60 -2.71 3.79 -3.50
C PRO A 60 -3.27 3.04 -2.29
N GLN A 61 -4.45 2.47 -2.47
CA GLN A 61 -5.04 1.49 -1.59
C GLN A 61 -4.36 0.14 -1.77
N LYS A 62 -4.25 -0.62 -0.67
CA LYS A 62 -3.70 -1.98 -0.67
C LYS A 62 -4.59 -2.91 -1.49
N ILE A 63 -4.01 -3.82 -2.26
CA ILE A 63 -4.78 -4.88 -2.93
C ILE A 63 -5.44 -5.80 -1.90
N VAL A 64 -6.51 -6.44 -2.34
CA VAL A 64 -7.17 -7.50 -1.59
C VAL A 64 -6.85 -8.82 -2.27
N VAL A 65 -6.22 -9.74 -1.54
CA VAL A 65 -5.86 -11.07 -2.05
C VAL A 65 -6.66 -12.12 -1.31
N ALA A 66 -7.20 -13.09 -2.03
CA ALA A 66 -7.89 -14.23 -1.45
C ALA A 66 -7.70 -15.47 -2.32
N VAL A 67 -7.55 -16.63 -1.67
CA VAL A 67 -7.67 -17.92 -2.35
C VAL A 67 -9.15 -18.26 -2.44
N THR A 68 -9.64 -18.38 -3.67
CA THR A 68 -11.06 -18.64 -3.96
C THR A 68 -11.38 -20.12 -3.98
N ASP A 69 -10.43 -20.94 -4.44
CA ASP A 69 -10.51 -22.39 -4.45
C ASP A 69 -9.10 -22.97 -4.29
N ALA A 70 -8.96 -24.14 -3.67
CA ALA A 70 -7.70 -24.86 -3.57
C ALA A 70 -7.91 -26.36 -3.36
N VAL A 71 -7.23 -27.17 -4.16
CA VAL A 71 -7.33 -28.62 -4.17
C VAL A 71 -5.96 -29.23 -3.86
N LEU A 72 -5.95 -30.15 -2.90
CA LEU A 72 -4.78 -30.96 -2.57
C LEU A 72 -5.01 -32.38 -3.11
N TYR A 73 -4.31 -32.72 -4.19
CA TYR A 73 -4.44 -34.01 -4.87
C TYR A 73 -3.55 -35.09 -4.24
N ARG A 74 -2.41 -34.69 -3.68
CA ARG A 74 -1.45 -35.60 -3.07
C ARG A 74 -0.75 -34.92 -1.90
N PHE A 75 -0.53 -35.66 -0.81
CA PHE A 75 0.21 -35.18 0.34
C PHE A 75 0.71 -36.35 1.19
N ASP A 76 1.85 -36.92 0.81
CA ASP A 76 2.39 -38.16 1.39
C ASP A 76 3.78 -37.93 1.99
N LEU A 77 3.91 -38.10 3.31
CA LEU A 77 5.18 -37.96 4.01
C LEU A 77 5.89 -39.33 4.13
N ALA A 78 7.06 -39.44 3.52
CA ALA A 78 7.98 -40.56 3.67
C ALA A 78 9.02 -40.24 4.76
N THR A 79 8.93 -40.96 5.89
CA THR A 79 9.84 -40.80 7.04
C THR A 79 11.01 -41.79 7.03
N THR A 80 11.13 -42.62 6.00
CA THR A 80 12.24 -43.59 5.83
C THR A 80 13.54 -42.91 5.41
N THR A 81 13.47 -41.71 4.83
CA THR A 81 14.62 -40.88 4.46
C THR A 81 14.97 -39.91 5.59
N LYS A 82 16.25 -39.50 5.66
CA LYS A 82 16.72 -38.46 6.58
C LYS A 82 17.45 -37.37 5.79
N PRO A 83 16.86 -36.15 5.63
CA PRO A 83 15.56 -35.70 6.16
C PRO A 83 14.35 -36.42 5.50
N PRO A 84 13.16 -36.39 6.15
CA PRO A 84 11.92 -36.88 5.55
C PRO A 84 11.63 -36.23 4.20
N SER A 85 10.97 -36.98 3.31
CA SER A 85 10.56 -36.49 1.99
C SER A 85 9.03 -36.39 1.94
N LEU A 86 8.50 -35.28 1.42
CA LEU A 86 7.07 -35.04 1.29
C LEU A 86 6.73 -34.90 -0.19
N ALA A 87 5.92 -35.84 -0.69
CA ALA A 87 5.36 -35.78 -2.03
C ALA A 87 4.03 -35.02 -2.00
N PHE A 88 3.86 -34.05 -2.89
CA PHE A 88 2.70 -33.15 -2.87
C PHE A 88 2.22 -32.80 -4.28
N ASN A 89 0.93 -32.52 -4.40
CA ASN A 89 0.30 -31.95 -5.59
C ASN A 89 -0.83 -31.02 -5.16
N LEU A 90 -0.61 -29.73 -5.32
CA LEU A 90 -1.49 -28.65 -4.88
C LEU A 90 -1.85 -27.77 -6.07
N SER A 91 -3.14 -27.48 -6.25
CA SER A 91 -3.62 -26.42 -7.13
C SER A 91 -4.43 -25.41 -6.33
N ALA A 92 -4.22 -24.12 -6.58
CA ALA A 92 -4.98 -23.06 -5.92
C ALA A 92 -5.40 -22.00 -6.93
N THR A 93 -6.58 -21.41 -6.76
CA THR A 93 -7.05 -20.25 -7.51
C THR A 93 -6.90 -19.00 -6.64
N VAL A 94 -5.85 -18.23 -6.90
CA VAL A 94 -5.52 -16.99 -6.20
C VAL A 94 -6.18 -15.82 -6.93
N SER A 95 -7.04 -15.09 -6.24
CA SER A 95 -7.65 -13.85 -6.73
C SER A 95 -6.98 -12.64 -6.10
N VAL A 96 -6.60 -11.67 -6.92
CA VAL A 96 -6.09 -10.37 -6.48
C VAL A 96 -7.00 -9.29 -7.04
N ARG A 97 -7.54 -8.46 -6.17
CA ARG A 97 -8.38 -7.31 -6.51
C ARG A 97 -7.62 -6.03 -6.29
N ASN A 98 -7.56 -5.21 -7.33
CA ASN A 98 -7.11 -3.82 -7.24
C ASN A 98 -8.30 -2.91 -6.90
N PRO A 99 -8.44 -2.38 -5.67
CA PRO A 99 -9.52 -1.45 -5.34
C PRO A 99 -9.28 -0.04 -5.91
N ASN A 100 -8.07 0.26 -6.40
CA ASN A 100 -7.70 1.60 -6.84
C ASN A 100 -8.52 2.05 -8.05
N LYS A 101 -9.04 3.29 -7.97
CA LYS A 101 -9.87 3.89 -9.01
C LYS A 101 -9.06 4.50 -10.16
N ARG A 102 -7.83 4.93 -9.88
CA ARG A 102 -6.97 5.72 -10.80
C ARG A 102 -5.54 5.17 -10.94
N VAL A 103 -5.27 4.04 -10.29
CA VAL A 103 -3.93 3.42 -10.27
C VAL A 103 -4.06 2.01 -10.82
N GLY A 104 -3.34 1.73 -11.90
CA GLY A 104 -3.13 0.37 -12.40
C GLY A 104 -1.92 -0.28 -11.73
N ILE A 105 -1.86 -1.61 -11.76
CA ILE A 105 -0.77 -2.40 -11.18
C ILE A 105 -0.16 -3.23 -12.30
N VAL A 106 1.13 -3.03 -12.55
CA VAL A 106 1.92 -3.86 -13.44
C VAL A 106 2.64 -4.89 -12.57
N TYR A 107 2.38 -6.17 -12.81
CA TYR A 107 3.09 -7.28 -12.19
C TYR A 107 4.27 -7.64 -13.07
N ASP A 108 5.47 -7.19 -12.70
CA ASP A 108 6.70 -7.46 -13.48
C ASP A 108 7.11 -8.93 -13.37
N TRP A 109 7.00 -9.46 -12.15
CA TRP A 109 7.26 -10.84 -11.84
C TRP A 109 6.39 -11.24 -10.64
N LEU A 110 5.90 -12.47 -10.68
CA LEU A 110 5.03 -13.04 -9.67
C LEU A 110 5.33 -14.53 -9.58
N GLU A 111 5.44 -15.06 -8.38
CA GLU A 111 5.59 -16.50 -8.11
C GLU A 111 4.73 -16.90 -6.92
N ALA A 112 4.26 -18.14 -6.95
CA ALA A 112 3.52 -18.75 -5.88
C ALA A 112 4.32 -19.90 -5.27
N ASP A 113 4.52 -19.83 -3.97
CA ASP A 113 5.31 -20.77 -3.19
C ASP A 113 4.42 -21.53 -2.22
N SER A 114 4.54 -22.85 -2.23
CA SER A 114 3.89 -23.73 -1.27
C SER A 114 4.81 -24.02 -0.09
N TYR A 115 4.26 -24.01 1.12
CA TYR A 115 4.99 -24.22 2.37
C TYR A 115 4.26 -25.18 3.29
N TYR A 116 5.02 -25.99 4.03
CA TYR A 116 4.51 -26.83 5.11
C TYR A 116 5.50 -26.80 6.28
N TYR A 117 5.01 -26.55 7.49
CA TYR A 117 5.85 -26.42 8.70
C TYR A 117 7.05 -25.47 8.55
N GLY A 118 6.89 -24.40 7.77
CA GLY A 118 7.96 -23.42 7.52
C GLY A 118 8.99 -23.84 6.47
N THR A 119 8.93 -25.08 5.95
CA THR A 119 9.74 -25.51 4.80
C THR A 119 9.02 -25.23 3.48
N ARG A 120 9.74 -24.68 2.49
CA ARG A 120 9.23 -24.49 1.13
C ARG A 120 9.15 -25.84 0.44
N LEU A 121 7.97 -26.23 -0.03
CA LEU A 121 7.75 -27.46 -0.77
C LEU A 121 8.10 -27.27 -2.24
N GLY A 122 7.54 -26.25 -2.87
CA GLY A 122 7.82 -25.96 -4.27
C GLY A 122 7.23 -24.63 -4.68
N TRP A 123 7.50 -24.24 -5.91
CA TRP A 123 7.08 -22.95 -6.43
C TRP A 123 6.75 -23.01 -7.91
N VAL A 124 5.99 -22.03 -8.36
CA VAL A 124 5.67 -21.84 -9.77
C VAL A 124 5.64 -20.35 -10.10
N SER A 125 6.25 -19.99 -11.23
CA SER A 125 6.17 -18.64 -11.77
C SER A 125 4.77 -18.40 -12.36
N LEU A 126 4.22 -17.22 -12.08
CA LEU A 126 2.93 -16.79 -12.57
C LEU A 126 3.12 -15.76 -13.70
N PRO A 127 2.25 -15.76 -14.72
CA PRO A 127 2.35 -14.81 -15.82
C PRO A 127 2.25 -13.38 -15.32
N ALA A 128 3.19 -12.56 -15.81
CA ALA A 128 3.16 -11.12 -15.68
C ALA A 128 1.89 -10.56 -16.34
N LEU A 129 1.29 -9.56 -15.71
CA LEU A 129 0.00 -9.02 -16.09
C LEU A 129 -0.06 -7.54 -15.77
N TYR A 130 -0.78 -6.78 -16.59
CA TYR A 130 -1.27 -5.47 -16.21
C TYR A 130 -2.69 -5.60 -15.66
N GLN A 131 -2.87 -5.22 -14.40
CA GLN A 131 -4.18 -5.11 -13.77
C GLN A 131 -4.64 -3.65 -13.77
N GLY A 132 -5.71 -3.37 -14.52
CA GLY A 132 -6.32 -2.05 -14.59
C GLY A 132 -6.99 -1.59 -13.28
N HIS A 133 -7.81 -0.56 -13.39
CA HIS A 133 -8.54 0.04 -12.27
C HIS A 133 -9.70 -0.83 -11.81
N ARG A 134 -9.96 -0.93 -10.50
CA ARG A 134 -11.08 -1.68 -9.91
C ARG A 134 -11.26 -3.12 -10.43
N SER A 135 -10.21 -3.70 -10.99
CA SER A 135 -10.29 -5.00 -11.64
C SER A 135 -9.83 -6.10 -10.69
N THR A 136 -10.19 -7.33 -11.02
CA THR A 136 -9.79 -8.53 -10.30
C THR A 136 -9.14 -9.47 -11.30
N SER A 137 -7.96 -9.97 -10.95
CA SER A 137 -7.19 -10.91 -11.73
C SER A 137 -7.05 -12.18 -10.93
N ALA A 138 -7.10 -13.32 -11.61
CA ALA A 138 -6.98 -14.62 -10.98
C ALA A 138 -5.85 -15.41 -11.63
N TRP A 139 -5.07 -16.09 -10.80
CA TRP A 139 -4.07 -17.05 -11.22
C TRP A 139 -4.40 -18.41 -10.64
N ARG A 140 -4.03 -19.46 -11.35
CA ARG A 140 -4.22 -20.84 -10.92
C ARG A 140 -2.88 -21.56 -10.75
N PRO A 141 -2.03 -21.18 -9.79
CA PRO A 141 -0.81 -21.92 -9.51
C PRO A 141 -1.10 -23.40 -9.24
N ALA A 142 -0.37 -24.26 -9.92
CA ALA A 142 -0.29 -25.68 -9.63
C ALA A 142 1.17 -26.01 -9.29
N VAL A 143 1.39 -26.57 -8.11
CA VAL A 143 2.71 -26.95 -7.63
C VAL A 143 2.64 -28.42 -7.25
N ALA A 144 3.46 -29.23 -7.92
CA ALA A 144 3.55 -30.65 -7.65
C ALA A 144 5.01 -31.09 -7.67
N GLY A 145 5.34 -32.10 -6.86
CA GLY A 145 6.69 -32.62 -6.77
C GLY A 145 6.93 -33.40 -5.48
N SER A 146 8.19 -33.58 -5.14
CA SER A 146 8.62 -34.12 -3.86
C SER A 146 9.78 -33.30 -3.33
N SER A 147 9.74 -33.01 -2.02
CA SER A 147 10.72 -32.14 -1.38
C SER A 147 11.14 -32.70 -0.03
N TYR A 148 12.40 -32.54 0.31
CA TYR A 148 12.89 -32.84 1.64
C TYR A 148 12.39 -31.78 2.63
N VAL A 149 11.84 -32.24 3.75
CA VAL A 149 11.24 -31.36 4.76
C VAL A 149 11.87 -31.58 6.13
N ASP A 150 12.26 -30.49 6.77
CA ASP A 150 12.86 -30.51 8.11
C ASP A 150 11.83 -30.02 9.14
N ILE A 151 10.89 -30.90 9.48
CA ILE A 151 9.72 -30.58 10.33
C ILE A 151 9.85 -31.09 11.76
N GLY A 152 10.98 -31.74 12.09
CA GLY A 152 11.23 -32.35 13.39
C GLY A 152 10.24 -33.46 13.77
N SER A 153 10.39 -33.99 14.99
CA SER A 153 9.49 -35.04 15.50
C SER A 153 8.06 -34.55 15.74
N SER A 154 7.89 -33.28 16.16
CA SER A 154 6.58 -32.65 16.34
C SER A 154 5.83 -32.51 15.03
N GLY A 155 6.48 -32.02 13.96
CA GLY A 155 5.84 -31.90 12.65
C GLY A 155 5.47 -33.25 12.02
N ILE A 156 6.25 -34.31 12.29
CA ILE A 156 5.89 -35.68 11.88
C ILE A 156 4.65 -36.17 12.65
N ALA A 157 4.60 -35.94 13.96
CA ALA A 157 3.44 -36.31 14.78
C ALA A 157 2.17 -35.57 14.36
N ASP A 158 2.30 -34.27 14.09
CA ASP A 158 1.19 -33.44 13.61
C ASP A 158 0.75 -33.84 12.20
N PHE A 159 1.69 -34.18 11.30
CA PHE A 159 1.34 -34.73 9.99
C PHE A 159 0.51 -36.01 10.15
N LYS A 160 0.91 -36.92 11.04
CA LYS A 160 0.18 -38.17 11.30
C LYS A 160 -1.24 -37.88 11.79
N ASN A 161 -1.41 -36.91 12.70
CA ASN A 161 -2.71 -36.47 13.19
C ASN A 161 -3.56 -35.79 12.10
N GLN A 162 -2.95 -34.99 11.23
CA GLN A 162 -3.64 -34.37 10.09
C GLN A 162 -4.07 -35.42 9.08
N ASN A 163 -3.25 -36.44 8.86
CA ASN A 163 -3.52 -37.54 7.94
C ASN A 163 -4.71 -38.40 8.39
N THR A 164 -4.90 -38.64 9.70
CA THR A 164 -6.09 -39.36 10.19
C THR A 164 -7.39 -38.58 9.91
N THR A 165 -7.34 -37.25 9.91
CA THR A 165 -8.49 -36.39 9.57
C THR A 165 -8.59 -36.05 8.08
N GLY A 166 -7.57 -36.42 7.28
CA GLY A 166 -7.42 -36.07 5.87
C GLY A 166 -7.35 -34.56 5.60
N SER A 167 -7.00 -33.75 6.60
CA SER A 167 -7.03 -32.29 6.54
C SER A 167 -5.68 -31.70 6.95
N PHE A 168 -5.03 -30.98 6.03
CA PHE A 168 -3.66 -30.49 6.19
C PHE A 168 -3.60 -28.97 6.22
N GLY A 169 -2.75 -28.43 7.08
CA GLY A 169 -2.43 -27.00 7.12
C GLY A 169 -1.29 -26.67 6.16
N VAL A 170 -1.58 -26.00 5.05
CA VAL A 170 -0.60 -25.67 4.01
C VAL A 170 -0.52 -24.15 3.84
N GLY A 171 0.70 -23.62 3.80
CA GLY A 171 0.96 -22.22 3.49
C GLY A 171 1.08 -22.01 1.98
N LEU A 172 0.43 -20.96 1.47
CA LEU A 172 0.66 -20.45 0.12
C LEU A 172 1.17 -19.01 0.22
N TRP A 173 2.37 -18.77 -0.27
CA TRP A 173 2.99 -17.47 -0.32
C TRP A 173 2.99 -16.96 -1.75
N LEU A 174 2.70 -15.67 -1.93
CA LEU A 174 2.81 -15.00 -3.21
C LEU A 174 3.92 -13.95 -3.10
N PHE A 175 4.96 -14.12 -3.90
CA PHE A 175 6.06 -13.19 -4.01
C PHE A 175 6.03 -12.52 -5.37
N GLY A 176 6.35 -11.23 -5.42
CA GLY A 176 6.37 -10.53 -6.69
C GLY A 176 7.03 -9.17 -6.63
N ARG A 177 7.21 -8.59 -7.81
CA ARG A 177 7.57 -7.19 -7.99
C ARG A 177 6.47 -6.49 -8.78
N VAL A 178 5.97 -5.39 -8.22
CA VAL A 178 4.88 -4.62 -8.80
C VAL A 178 5.29 -3.17 -9.02
N ARG A 179 4.74 -2.56 -10.07
CA ARG A 179 4.84 -1.12 -10.33
C ARG A 179 3.44 -0.53 -10.43
N TYR A 180 3.24 0.66 -9.85
CA TYR A 180 2.00 1.39 -10.00
C TYR A 180 2.05 2.25 -11.24
N ARG A 181 0.98 2.21 -12.03
CA ARG A 181 0.82 3.01 -13.24
C ARG A 181 -0.25 4.08 -13.01
N PHE A 182 0.15 5.34 -13.13
CA PHE A 182 -0.67 6.54 -13.02
C PHE A 182 -0.76 7.18 -14.41
N GLY A 183 -1.74 6.77 -15.22
CA GLY A 183 -1.82 7.18 -16.63
C GLY A 183 -0.60 6.70 -17.43
N SER A 184 0.24 7.64 -17.89
CA SER A 184 1.49 7.35 -18.60
C SER A 184 2.69 7.19 -17.67
N ALA A 185 2.63 7.69 -16.43
CA ALA A 185 3.71 7.58 -15.46
C ALA A 185 3.69 6.22 -14.75
N THR A 186 4.86 5.65 -14.50
CA THR A 186 5.02 4.40 -13.74
C THR A 186 5.97 4.64 -12.57
N THR A 187 5.66 4.11 -11.39
CA THR A 187 6.51 4.23 -10.21
C THR A 187 7.72 3.29 -10.28
N LYS A 188 8.61 3.41 -9.29
CA LYS A 188 9.61 2.37 -9.00
C LYS A 188 8.95 1.02 -8.68
N GLN A 189 9.79 -0.02 -8.63
CA GLN A 189 9.37 -1.37 -8.25
C GLN A 189 9.15 -1.47 -6.74
N TYR A 190 8.09 -2.17 -6.36
CA TYR A 190 7.73 -2.52 -4.99
C TYR A 190 7.71 -4.04 -4.85
N VAL A 191 8.12 -4.54 -3.68
CA VAL A 191 8.11 -5.98 -3.40
C VAL A 191 6.77 -6.35 -2.80
N LEU A 192 6.05 -7.23 -3.50
CA LEU A 192 4.82 -7.83 -3.03
C LEU A 192 5.14 -9.09 -2.22
N ARG A 193 4.65 -9.14 -0.97
CA ARG A 193 4.64 -10.36 -0.15
C ARG A 193 3.27 -10.60 0.43
N VAL A 194 2.65 -11.72 0.07
CA VAL A 194 1.34 -12.13 0.57
C VAL A 194 1.43 -13.52 1.16
N GLN A 195 0.82 -13.71 2.32
CA GLN A 195 0.73 -14.99 3.01
C GLN A 195 -0.72 -15.43 3.08
N CYS A 196 -1.00 -16.63 2.60
CA CYS A 196 -2.28 -17.32 2.71
C CYS A 196 -2.07 -18.58 3.55
N VAL A 197 -2.83 -18.74 4.63
CA VAL A 197 -2.82 -19.97 5.45
C VAL A 197 -4.05 -20.77 5.07
N LEU A 198 -3.86 -21.95 4.47
CA LEU A 198 -4.92 -22.76 3.91
C LEU A 198 -5.10 -24.04 4.73
N LYS A 199 -6.35 -24.42 4.96
CA LYS A 199 -6.70 -25.75 5.50
C LYS A 199 -7.32 -26.55 4.37
N LEU A 200 -6.58 -27.54 3.87
CA LEU A 200 -6.94 -28.29 2.66
C LEU A 200 -7.27 -29.73 3.02
N ARG A 201 -8.31 -30.27 2.41
CA ARG A 201 -8.62 -31.69 2.50
C ARG A 201 -7.99 -32.42 1.33
N LEU A 202 -7.44 -33.60 1.57
CA LEU A 202 -6.97 -34.45 0.49
C LEU A 202 -8.17 -34.89 -0.36
N LEU A 203 -8.09 -34.65 -1.68
CA LEU A 203 -9.19 -34.98 -2.58
C LEU A 203 -9.30 -36.50 -2.72
N ALA A 204 -10.47 -37.04 -2.38
CA ALA A 204 -10.75 -38.45 -2.62
C ALA A 204 -10.87 -38.73 -4.14
N PRO A 205 -10.42 -39.89 -4.64
CA PRO A 205 -10.61 -40.28 -6.02
C PRO A 205 -12.09 -40.20 -6.42
N GLY A 206 -12.42 -39.42 -7.46
CA GLY A 206 -13.79 -39.25 -7.95
C GLY A 206 -14.64 -38.17 -7.26
N ALA A 207 -14.10 -37.43 -6.29
CA ALA A 207 -14.81 -36.33 -5.65
C ALA A 207 -14.84 -35.07 -6.54
N ALA A 208 -16.03 -34.50 -6.76
CA ALA A 208 -16.22 -33.29 -7.57
C ALA A 208 -16.03 -31.97 -6.78
N ASN A 209 -16.05 -32.02 -5.45
CA ASN A 209 -15.91 -30.85 -4.59
C ASN A 209 -15.01 -31.17 -3.39
N ASN A 210 -14.06 -30.30 -3.10
CA ASN A 210 -13.11 -30.37 -1.98
C ASN A 210 -13.66 -29.72 -0.69
N GLY A 211 -14.83 -29.06 -0.75
CA GLY A 211 -15.41 -28.32 0.36
C GLY A 211 -14.57 -27.11 0.79
N PHE A 212 -13.73 -26.58 -0.10
CA PHE A 212 -12.85 -25.47 0.22
C PHE A 212 -13.65 -24.18 0.45
N VAL A 213 -13.30 -23.46 1.52
CA VAL A 213 -13.89 -22.16 1.85
C VAL A 213 -12.91 -21.06 1.46
N ARG A 214 -13.43 -20.07 0.74
CA ARG A 214 -12.67 -18.88 0.33
C ARG A 214 -11.92 -18.30 1.52
N THR A 215 -10.60 -18.23 1.40
CA THR A 215 -9.71 -17.79 2.48
C THR A 215 -9.05 -16.46 2.11
N PRO A 216 -9.22 -15.39 2.92
CA PRO A 216 -8.51 -14.13 2.70
C PRO A 216 -7.02 -14.29 3.02
N CYS A 217 -6.17 -13.60 2.27
CA CYS A 217 -4.73 -13.61 2.49
C CYS A 217 -4.24 -12.30 3.09
N LYS A 218 -3.18 -12.39 3.89
CA LYS A 218 -2.56 -11.23 4.54
C LYS A 218 -1.44 -10.67 3.66
N VAL A 219 -1.57 -9.41 3.27
CA VAL A 219 -0.51 -8.67 2.57
C VAL A 219 0.50 -8.17 3.61
N LEU A 220 1.69 -8.76 3.62
CA LEU A 220 2.72 -8.49 4.63
C LEU A 220 3.64 -7.34 4.24
N LYS A 221 3.96 -7.22 2.94
CA LYS A 221 4.76 -6.12 2.41
C LYS A 221 4.13 -5.63 1.12
N TRP A 222 4.02 -4.30 1.04
CA TRP A 222 3.37 -3.53 -0.01
C TRP A 222 4.25 -2.36 -0.41
#